data_AF-A0A924UB95-F1
#
_entry.id   AF-A0A924UB95-F1
#
_cell.length_a   1.000
_cell.length_b   1.000
_cell.length_c   1.000
_cell.angle_alpha   90.00
_cell.angle_beta   90.00
_cell.angle_gamma   90.00
#
_symmetry.space_group_name_H-M   'P 1'
#
loop_
_entity.id
_entity.type
_entity.pdbx_description
1 polymer ?
#
loop_
_entity_poly.entity_id
_entity_poly.type
_entity_poly.pdbx_seq_one_letter_code
_entity_poly.pdbx_strand_id
1 'polypeptide(L)'
;MRQHHVAGERLFVDYAGATLDVVALQTGEIRSTQVFVATLGASSYTYVEATWTQSLPDWIASHVRAFAFFGGAPAQVVSDNLKSGVTKACFYEPT
;
A
#
# COMPACT_ATOMS: atom_id res chain seq x y z
N MET A 1 4.26 22.74 9.03
CA MET A 1 5.31 22.36 8.06
C MET A 1 4.64 22.25 6.69
N ARG A 2 4.94 23.14 5.73
CA ARG A 2 4.36 23.08 4.38
C ARG A 2 5.24 22.18 3.55
N GLN A 3 4.79 20.97 3.26
CA GLN A 3 5.49 20.11 2.32
C GLN A 3 5.07 20.53 0.90
N HIS A 4 6.04 20.76 0.02
CA HIS A 4 5.79 21.01 -1.39
C HIS A 4 5.82 19.65 -2.09
N HIS A 5 4.72 19.26 -2.73
CA HIS A 5 4.60 17.95 -3.38
C HIS A 5 4.49 18.20 -4.88
N VAL A 6 5.56 17.86 -5.63
CA VAL A 6 5.53 17.97 -7.09
C VAL A 6 4.70 16.82 -7.66
N ALA A 7 3.87 17.10 -8.67
CA ALA A 7 3.03 16.09 -9.30
C ALA A 7 3.88 14.93 -9.84
N GLY A 8 3.49 13.70 -9.51
CA GLY A 8 4.23 12.48 -9.92
C GLY A 8 5.54 12.21 -9.16
N GLU A 9 5.94 13.07 -8.22
CA GLU A 9 7.20 12.86 -7.47
C GLU A 9 7.05 11.72 -6.47
N ARG A 10 6.02 11.76 -5.61
CA ARG A 10 5.87 10.84 -4.48
C ARG A 10 4.52 10.17 -4.45
N LEU A 11 4.54 8.86 -4.25
CA LEU A 11 3.40 8.05 -3.86
C LEU A 11 3.63 7.51 -2.45
N PHE A 12 2.71 7.80 -1.55
CA PHE A 12 2.72 7.27 -0.20
C PHE A 12 1.88 6.00 -0.15
N VAL A 13 2.44 4.93 0.40
CA VAL A 13 1.80 3.61 0.47
C VAL A 13 1.79 3.08 1.88
N ASP A 14 0.68 2.45 2.28
CA ASP A 14 0.53 1.81 3.58
C ASP A 14 -0.55 0.71 3.57
N TYR A 15 -0.57 -0.13 4.60
CA TYR A 15 -1.75 -0.90 4.97
C TYR A 15 -2.51 -0.17 6.08
N ALA A 16 -3.81 0.05 5.89
CA ALA A 16 -4.63 0.55 6.98
C ALA A 16 -4.57 -0.44 8.16
N GLY A 17 -4.34 0.07 9.37
CA GLY A 17 -4.35 -0.75 10.58
C GLY A 17 -5.70 -1.40 10.88
N ALA A 18 -6.77 -0.93 10.24
CA ALA A 18 -8.09 -1.53 10.30
C ALA A 18 -8.20 -2.70 9.30
N THR A 19 -8.70 -3.84 9.77
CA THR A 19 -9.06 -4.98 8.92
C THR A 19 -10.54 -4.91 8.55
N LEU A 20 -10.90 -5.44 7.39
CA LEU A 20 -12.28 -5.55 6.92
C LEU A 20 -12.68 -7.02 6.80
N ASP A 21 -13.90 -7.35 7.20
CA ASP A 21 -14.42 -8.70 7.07
C ASP A 21 -15.15 -8.88 5.73
N VAL A 22 -14.75 -9.91 4.99
CA VAL A 22 -15.42 -10.36 3.77
C VAL A 22 -16.21 -11.62 4.08
N VAL A 23 -17.51 -11.58 3.83
CA VAL A 23 -18.41 -12.72 4.04
C VAL A 23 -18.65 -13.44 2.71
N ALA A 24 -18.30 -14.72 2.66
CA ALA A 24 -18.57 -15.57 1.50
C ALA A 24 -20.08 -15.86 1.43
N LEU A 25 -20.74 -15.38 0.36
CA LEU A 25 -22.20 -15.48 0.23
C LEU A 25 -22.70 -16.94 0.21
N GLN A 26 -21.91 -17.87 -0.33
CA GLN A 26 -22.33 -19.27 -0.47
C GLN A 26 -22.18 -20.08 0.83
N THR A 27 -21.19 -19.78 1.67
CA THR A 27 -20.85 -20.58 2.85
C THR A 27 -21.11 -19.86 4.17
N GLY A 28 -21.26 -18.54 4.15
CA GLY A 28 -21.28 -17.69 5.34
C GLY A 28 -19.92 -17.55 6.02
N GLU A 29 -18.84 -18.08 5.43
CA GLU A 29 -17.49 -17.97 5.99
C GLU A 29 -17.06 -16.50 6.02
N ILE A 30 -16.54 -16.06 7.18
CA ILE A 30 -16.02 -14.71 7.37
C ILE A 30 -14.50 -14.78 7.30
N ARG A 31 -13.92 -14.00 6.39
CA ARG A 31 -12.47 -13.88 6.25
C ARG A 31 -12.05 -12.43 6.38
N SER A 32 -11.13 -12.18 7.31
CA SER A 32 -10.55 -10.85 7.52
C SER A 32 -9.58 -10.50 6.39
N THR A 33 -9.59 -9.22 5.99
CA THR A 33 -8.78 -8.65 4.91
C THR A 33 -8.01 -7.42 5.39
N GLN A 34 -6.95 -7.12 4.66
CA GLN A 34 -6.05 -6.01 4.88
C GLN A 34 -6.30 -4.96 3.79
N VAL A 35 -6.31 -3.69 4.15
CA VAL A 35 -6.60 -2.62 3.19
C VAL A 35 -5.31 -1.94 2.78
N PHE A 36 -4.86 -2.18 1.55
CA PHE A 36 -3.76 -1.46 0.94
C PHE A 36 -4.24 -0.07 0.47
N VAL A 37 -3.45 0.96 0.74
CA VAL A 37 -3.74 2.34 0.35
C VAL A 37 -2.50 2.93 -0.32
N ALA A 38 -2.70 3.61 -1.45
CA ALA A 38 -1.67 4.34 -2.17
C ALA A 38 -2.17 5.73 -2.57
N THR A 39 -1.45 6.79 -2.22
CA THR A 39 -1.89 8.18 -2.41
C THR A 39 -0.80 9.03 -3.05
N LEU A 40 -1.13 9.71 -4.16
CA LEU A 40 -0.22 10.68 -4.79
C LEU A 40 -0.10 11.93 -3.92
N GLY A 41 1.13 12.32 -3.60
CA GLY A 41 1.39 13.42 -2.67
C GLY A 41 0.80 14.76 -3.11
N ALA A 42 0.95 15.11 -4.40
CA ALA A 42 0.58 16.43 -4.89
C ALA A 42 -0.92 16.69 -4.94
N SER A 43 -1.72 15.64 -5.15
CA SER A 43 -3.16 15.75 -5.41
C SER A 43 -4.04 15.03 -4.38
N SER A 44 -3.44 14.23 -3.49
CA SER A 44 -4.16 13.28 -2.66
C SER A 44 -5.04 12.32 -3.47
N TYR A 45 -4.66 12.04 -4.72
CA TYR A 45 -5.37 11.07 -5.55
C TYR A 45 -5.04 9.66 -5.07
N THR A 46 -6.06 8.93 -4.63
CA THR A 46 -5.91 7.72 -3.81
C THR A 46 -6.43 6.47 -4.53
N TYR A 47 -5.66 5.40 -4.45
CA TYR A 47 -6.03 4.03 -4.76
C TYR A 47 -6.17 3.24 -3.45
N VAL A 48 -7.22 2.42 -3.36
CA VAL A 48 -7.49 1.56 -2.19
C VAL A 48 -7.86 0.17 -2.67
N GLU A 49 -7.31 -0.86 -2.03
CA GLU A 49 -7.57 -2.25 -2.36
C GLU A 49 -7.65 -3.14 -1.12
N ALA A 50 -8.59 -4.07 -1.11
CA ALA A 50 -8.62 -5.15 -0.12
C ALA A 50 -7.74 -6.32 -0.58
N THR A 51 -6.89 -6.80 0.31
CA THR A 51 -5.97 -7.92 0.09
C THR A 51 -6.15 -8.94 1.20
N TRP A 52 -5.84 -10.21 0.92
CA TRP A 52 -6.02 -11.26 1.92
C TRP A 52 -4.93 -11.27 2.99
N THR A 53 -3.72 -10.85 2.63
CA THR A 53 -2.58 -10.81 3.55
C THR A 53 -1.73 -9.57 3.32
N GLN A 54 -0.87 -9.25 4.28
CA GLN A 54 0.20 -8.27 4.07
C GLN A 54 1.48 -8.92 3.52
N SER A 55 1.43 -10.14 2.98
CA SER A 55 2.63 -10.84 2.51
C SER A 55 3.30 -10.10 1.35
N LEU A 56 4.59 -10.37 1.12
CA LEU A 56 5.35 -9.73 0.04
C LEU A 56 4.70 -9.91 -1.35
N PRO A 57 4.16 -11.09 -1.72
CA PRO A 57 3.42 -11.24 -2.98
C PRO A 57 2.22 -10.30 -3.11
N ASP A 58 1.37 -10.21 -2.07
CA ASP A 58 0.18 -9.34 -2.08
C ASP A 58 0.58 -7.86 -2.11
N TRP A 59 1.66 -7.50 -1.41
CA TRP A 59 2.24 -6.15 -1.43
C TRP A 59 2.71 -5.75 -2.84
N ILE A 60 3.52 -6.59 -3.50
CA ILE A 60 4.02 -6.33 -4.85
C ILE A 60 2.84 -6.23 -5.83
N ALA A 61 1.89 -7.16 -5.75
CA ALA A 61 0.76 -7.18 -6.65
C ALA A 61 -0.11 -5.92 -6.51
N SER A 62 -0.29 -5.41 -5.29
CA SER A 62 -1.01 -4.16 -5.03
C SER A 62 -0.32 -2.94 -5.64
N HIS A 63 1.02 -2.90 -5.62
CA HIS A 63 1.79 -1.84 -6.29
C HIS A 63 1.59 -1.86 -7.81
N VAL A 64 1.65 -3.05 -8.42
CA VAL A 64 1.45 -3.20 -9.87
C VAL A 64 0.06 -2.66 -10.26
N ARG A 65 -0.98 -3.03 -9.52
CA ARG A 65 -2.34 -2.54 -9.78
C ARG A 65 -2.50 -1.04 -9.51
N ALA A 66 -1.87 -0.53 -8.46
CA ALA A 66 -1.86 0.91 -8.18
C ALA A 66 -1.20 1.72 -9.30
N PHE A 67 -0.04 1.30 -9.81
CA PHE A 67 0.61 1.97 -10.94
C PHE A 67 -0.22 1.91 -12.21
N ALA A 68 -0.88 0.77 -12.48
CA ALA A 68 -1.81 0.65 -13.59
C ALA A 68 -3.01 1.61 -13.43
N PHE A 69 -3.57 1.74 -12.22
CA PHE A 69 -4.64 2.68 -11.91
C PHE A 69 -4.22 4.13 -12.13
N PHE A 70 -3.03 4.51 -11.69
CA PHE A 70 -2.50 5.87 -11.91
C PHE A 70 -2.04 6.13 -13.35
N GLY A 71 -1.96 5.09 -14.19
CA GLY A 71 -1.48 5.19 -15.58
C GLY A 71 0.03 5.47 -15.68
N GLY A 72 0.79 5.20 -14.63
CA GLY A 72 2.22 5.50 -14.57
C GLY A 72 2.85 5.17 -13.23
N ALA A 73 4.17 5.31 -13.15
CA ALA A 73 4.93 5.14 -11.93
C ALA A 73 5.44 6.50 -11.39
N PRO A 74 5.29 6.77 -10.09
CA PRO A 74 5.88 7.95 -9.45
C PRO A 74 7.41 7.84 -9.43
N ALA A 75 8.11 8.97 -9.26
CA ALA A 75 9.57 8.95 -9.12
C ALA A 75 10.03 8.25 -7.83
N GLN A 76 9.22 8.30 -6.77
CA GLN A 76 9.51 7.69 -5.48
C GLN A 76 8.24 7.08 -4.88
N VAL A 77 8.37 5.85 -4.37
CA VAL A 77 7.40 5.22 -3.48
C VAL A 77 7.90 5.35 -2.06
N VAL A 78 7.06 5.87 -1.17
CA VAL A 78 7.38 6.09 0.24
C VAL A 78 6.45 5.19 1.07
N SER A 79 7.02 4.21 1.76
CA SER A 79 6.32 3.33 2.71
C SER A 79 6.71 3.66 4.15
N ASP A 80 5.75 3.90 5.02
CA ASP A 80 6.01 4.34 6.41
C ASP A 80 6.06 3.17 7.40
N ASN A 81 7.02 2.26 7.21
CA ASN A 81 7.35 1.19 8.16
C ASN A 81 6.43 -0.05 8.14
N LEU A 82 6.04 -0.50 6.95
CA LEU A 82 5.35 -1.77 6.81
C LEU A 82 6.25 -2.94 7.26
N LYS A 83 5.80 -3.74 8.24
CA LYS A 83 6.51 -4.94 8.72
C LYS A 83 6.82 -5.97 7.62
N SER A 84 6.06 -5.95 6.53
CA SER A 84 6.28 -6.79 5.34
C SER A 84 7.46 -6.36 4.48
N GLY A 85 7.91 -5.10 4.58
CA GLY A 85 9.11 -4.59 3.92
C GLY A 85 10.28 -4.34 4.88
N VAL A 86 9.99 -4.09 6.16
CA VAL A 86 11.00 -3.76 7.18
C VAL A 86 10.82 -4.67 8.40
N THR A 87 11.52 -5.80 8.40
CA THR A 87 11.62 -6.70 9.57
C THR A 87 12.67 -6.24 10.57
N LYS A 88 13.65 -5.45 10.13
CA LYS A 88 14.70 -4.84 10.97
C LYS A 88 15.13 -3.50 10.36
N ALA A 89 15.08 -2.42 11.14
CA ALA A 89 15.64 -1.15 10.70
C ALA A 89 17.16 -1.30 10.53
N CYS A 90 17.67 -1.21 9.30
CA CYS A 90 19.10 -1.21 9.02
C CYS A 90 19.48 0.11 8.35
N PHE A 91 20.22 0.96 9.07
CA PHE A 91 20.64 2.27 8.59
C PHE A 91 21.91 2.23 7.72
N TYR A 92 22.54 1.06 7.56
CA TYR A 92 23.82 0.93 6.87
C TYR A 92 23.82 -0.13 5.76
N GLU A 93 23.41 -1.38 6.00
CA GLU A 93 23.38 -2.45 4.98
C GLU A 93 22.57 -3.67 5.48
N PRO A 94 21.46 -4.07 4.84
CA PRO A 94 20.75 -5.30 5.21
C PRO A 94 21.50 -6.53 4.65
N THR A 95 22.08 -7.35 5.51
CA THR A 95 22.51 -8.74 5.19
C THR A 95 21.32 -9.68 5.08
#